data_AF-A0A7I8JA10-F1
#
_entry.id   AF-A0A7I8JA10-F1
#
_cell.length_a   1.000
_cell.length_b   1.000
_cell.length_c   1.000
_cell.angle_alpha   90.00
_cell.angle_beta   90.00
_cell.angle_gamma   90.00
#
_symmetry.space_group_name_H-M   'P 1'
#
loop_
_entity.id
_entity.type
_entity.pdbx_description
1 polymer ?
#
loop_
_entity_poly.entity_id
_entity_poly.type
_entity_poly.pdbx_seq_one_letter_code
_entity_poly.pdbx_strand_id
1 'polypeptide(L)' 'MLGLPLLGVIPEDAEVIRSTNRGFPLVLNKPPTMAGLAFEQAAWRLVEQDTMKAVMVEEKPQKRGWFSFFGR' A
#
# COMPACT_ATOMS: atom_id res chain seq x y z
N MET A 1 0.51 -4.69 27.84
CA MET A 1 0.97 -3.98 26.63
C MET A 1 2.50 -3.95 26.66
N LEU A 2 3.19 -4.24 25.55
CA LEU A 2 4.65 -4.53 25.53
C LEU A 2 5.57 -3.28 25.50
N GLY A 3 5.02 -2.06 25.38
CA GLY A 3 5.80 -0.81 25.41
C GLY A 3 6.71 -0.56 24.19
N LEU A 4 6.63 -1.39 23.16
CA LEU A 4 7.44 -1.27 21.93
C LEU A 4 6.70 -0.50 20.82
N PRO A 5 7.41 0.26 19.97
CA PRO A 5 6.80 0.94 18.83
C PRO A 5 6.29 -0.05 17.79
N LEU A 6 5.15 0.27 17.19
CA LEU A 6 4.57 -0.51 16.11
C LEU A 6 5.32 -0.23 14.80
N LEU A 7 5.80 -1.29 14.14
CA LEU A 7 6.53 -1.18 12.87
C LEU A 7 5.64 -0.81 11.68
N GLY A 8 4.37 -1.23 11.71
CA GLY A 8 3.41 -0.98 10.64
C GLY A 8 2.21 -1.91 10.76
N VAL A 9 1.23 -1.70 9.87
CA VAL A 9 0.05 -2.55 9.74
C VAL A 9 -0.04 -3.02 8.30
N ILE A 10 -0.23 -4.31 8.11
CA ILE A 10 -0.47 -4.90 6.79
C ILE A 10 -1.97 -5.09 6.63
N PRO A 11 -2.62 -4.49 5.62
CA PRO A 11 -4.04 -4.71 5.36
C PRO A 11 -4.29 -6.12 4.85
N GLU A 12 -5.50 -6.64 5.09
CA GLU A 12 -5.95 -7.90 4.50
C GLU A 12 -5.98 -7.77 2.96
N ASP A 13 -5.33 -8.69 2.26
CA ASP A 13 -5.18 -8.66 0.80
C ASP A 13 -5.16 -10.09 0.25
N ALA A 14 -6.13 -10.41 -0.62
CA ALA A 14 -6.26 -11.74 -1.21
C ALA A 14 -5.06 -12.12 -2.10
N GLU A 15 -4.27 -11.15 -2.58
CA GLU A 15 -3.02 -11.45 -3.27
C GLU A 15 -1.97 -12.08 -2.35
N VAL A 16 -2.02 -11.87 -1.03
CA VAL A 16 -1.14 -12.56 -0.07
C VAL A 16 -1.33 -14.07 -0.21
N ILE A 17 -2.58 -14.53 -0.12
CA ILE A 17 -2.93 -15.96 -0.25
C ILE A 17 -2.50 -16.50 -1.61
N ARG A 18 -2.76 -15.76 -2.70
CA ARG A 18 -2.36 -16.17 -4.06
C ARG A 18 -0.85 -16.28 -4.21
N SER A 19 -0.10 -15.32 -3.67
CA SER A 19 1.36 -15.28 -3.72
C SER A 19 2.00 -16.45 -2.98
N THR A 20 1.48 -16.77 -1.78
CA THR A 20 1.92 -17.93 -0.97
C THR A 20 1.67 -19.24 -1.70
N ASN A 21 0.48 -19.43 -2.28
CA ASN A 21 0.15 -20.66 -3.00
C ASN A 21 0.92 -20.82 -4.31
N ARG A 22 1.29 -19.71 -4.97
CA ARG A 22 2.10 -19.72 -6.20
C ARG A 22 3.60 -19.90 -5.94
N GLY A 23 4.06 -19.70 -4.70
CA GLY A 23 5.49 -19.69 -4.38
C GLY A 23 6.22 -18.48 -4.97
N PHE A 24 5.52 -17.38 -5.26
CA PHE A 24 6.11 -16.16 -5.80
C PHE A 24 5.88 -14.98 -4.83
N PRO A 25 6.92 -14.26 -4.38
CA PRO A 25 6.76 -13.22 -3.37
C PRO A 25 5.86 -12.06 -3.81
N LEU A 26 4.89 -11.69 -2.96
CA LEU A 26 3.95 -10.60 -3.19
C LEU A 26 4.60 -9.26 -3.54
N VAL A 27 5.70 -8.92 -2.85
CA VAL A 27 6.43 -7.65 -3.01
C VAL A 27 7.04 -7.48 -4.40
N LEU A 28 7.17 -8.55 -5.18
CA LEU A 28 7.72 -8.49 -6.54
C LEU A 28 6.64 -8.25 -7.62
N ASN A 29 5.36 -8.18 -7.23
CA ASN A 29 4.27 -7.95 -8.16
C ASN A 29 4.33 -6.55 -8.80
N LYS A 30 3.96 -6.46 -10.09
CA LYS A 30 3.86 -5.21 -10.84
C LYS A 30 2.49 -5.15 -11.54
N PRO A 31 1.61 -4.17 -11.22
CA PRO A 31 1.77 -3.13 -10.19
C PRO A 31 1.81 -3.69 -8.76
N PRO A 32 2.41 -2.97 -7.79
CA PRO A 32 2.47 -3.42 -6.40
C PRO A 32 1.08 -3.43 -5.76
N THR A 33 0.85 -4.38 -4.84
CA THR A 33 -0.41 -4.49 -4.09
C THR A 33 -0.35 -3.65 -2.81
N MET A 34 -1.52 -3.40 -2.19
CA MET A 34 -1.59 -2.66 -0.93
C MET A 34 -0.80 -3.33 0.20
N ALA A 35 -0.91 -4.65 0.34
CA ALA A 35 -0.12 -5.40 1.31
C ALA A 35 1.38 -5.41 0.93
N GLY A 36 1.71 -5.51 -0.37
CA GLY A 36 3.09 -5.42 -0.85
C GLY A 36 3.75 -4.09 -0.46
N LEU A 37 3.09 -2.96 -0.70
CA LEU A 37 3.56 -1.63 -0.30
C LEU A 37 3.70 -1.50 1.23
N ALA A 38 2.74 -2.03 1.99
CA ALA A 38 2.81 -2.00 3.45
C ALA A 38 3.99 -2.83 3.99
N PHE A 39 4.29 -3.98 3.38
CA PHE A 39 5.47 -4.79 3.72
C PHE A 39 6.76 -4.06 3.41
N GLU A 40 6.86 -3.42 2.25
CA GLU A 40 8.02 -2.58 1.92
C GLU A 40 8.20 -1.49 2.97
N GLN A 41 7.16 -0.73 3.29
CA GLN A 41 7.24 0.33 4.31
C GLN A 41 7.65 -0.18 5.69
N ALA A 42 7.16 -1.36 6.11
CA ALA A 42 7.55 -1.97 7.37
C ALA A 42 9.04 -2.38 7.37
N ALA A 43 9.52 -2.98 6.28
CA ALA A 43 10.93 -3.35 6.13
C ALA A 43 11.84 -2.12 6.14
N TRP A 44 11.44 -1.03 5.47
CA TRP A 44 12.16 0.24 5.48
C TRP A 44 12.27 0.82 6.89
N ARG A 45 11.18 0.88 7.67
CA ARG A 45 11.24 1.34 9.08
C ARG A 45 12.14 0.47 9.95
N LEU A 46 12.19 -0.83 9.66
CA LEU A 46 12.99 -1.79 10.42
C LEU A 46 14.48 -1.61 10.15
N VAL A 47 14.86 -1.39 8.90
CA VAL A 47 16.26 -1.35 8.45
C VAL A 47 16.84 0.06 8.56
N GLU A 48 16.07 1.11 8.27
CA GLU A 48 16.61 2.47 8.07
C GLU A 48 16.33 3.48 9.19
N GLN A 49 15.67 3.08 10.29
CA GLN A 49 15.40 3.96 11.46
C GLN A 49 14.94 5.40 11.10
N ASP A 50 13.70 5.50 10.59
CA ASP A 50 12.89 6.74 10.54
C ASP A 50 13.43 7.93 9.72
N THR A 51 13.36 7.85 8.38
CA THR A 51 13.33 9.06 7.54
C THR A 51 12.19 9.14 6.51
N MET A 52 11.27 8.17 6.48
CA MET A 52 10.24 8.14 5.43
C MET A 52 9.08 9.12 5.71
N LYS A 53 8.94 10.15 4.87
CA LYS A 53 7.71 10.96 4.77
C LYS A 53 6.56 10.07 4.29
N ALA A 54 5.46 10.05 5.04
CA ALA A 54 4.25 9.35 4.63
C ALA A 54 3.76 9.88 3.28
N VAL A 55 3.95 9.11 2.21
CA VAL A 55 3.31 9.39 0.93
C VAL A 55 1.86 8.90 1.09
N MET A 56 0.96 9.83 1.41
CA MET A 56 -0.46 9.59 1.26
C MET A 56 -0.71 9.34 -0.22
N VAL A 57 -1.12 8.13 -0.57
CA VAL A 57 -1.68 7.85 -1.88
C VAL A 57 -3.04 8.54 -1.90
N GLU A 58 -3.05 9.80 -2.34
CA GLU A 58 -4.29 10.46 -2.69
C GLU A 58 -4.87 9.68 -3.89
N GLU A 59 -5.98 8.98 -3.65
CA GLU A 59 -6.87 8.59 -4.74
C GLU A 59 -7.27 9.89 -5.44
N LYS A 60 -6.68 10.14 -6.62
CA LYS A 60 -7.01 11.33 -7.41
C LYS A 60 -8.53 11.37 -7.55
N PRO A 61 -9.22 12.41 -7.03
CA PRO A 61 -10.62 12.58 -7.35
C PRO A 61 -10.67 12.72 -8.87
N GLN A 62 -11.36 11.79 -9.54
CA GLN A 62 -11.67 11.97 -10.96
C GLN A 62 -12.32 13.33 -11.06
N LYS A 63 -11.63 14.28 -11.72
CA LYS A 63 -12.15 15.60 -12.00
C LYS A 63 -13.41 15.39 -12.84
N ARG A 64 -14.58 15.42 -12.20
CA ARG A 64 -15.86 15.52 -12.88
C ARG A 64 -15.86 16.90 -13.53
N GLY A 65 -15.41 16.92 -14.79
CA GLY A 65 -15.27 18.15 -15.54
C GLY A 65 -16.60 18.89 -15.60
N TRP A 66 -16.52 20.22 -15.52
CA TRP A 66 -17.65 21.16 -15.59
C TRP A 66 -18.57 20.93 -16.82
N PHE A 67 -18.12 20.16 -17.79
CA PHE A 67 -18.85 19.76 -18.99
C PHE A 67 -19.97 18.72 -18.78
N SER A 68 -20.08 18.08 -17.60
CA SER A 68 -21.17 17.09 -17.38
C SER A 68 -22.56 17.71 -17.16
N PHE A 69 -22.68 19.04 -17.17
CA PHE A 69 -23.95 19.75 -17.00
C PHE A 69 -24.54 20.30 -18.31
N PHE A 70 -23.88 20.10 -19.45
CA PHE A 70 -24.27 20.72 -20.74
C PHE A 70 -24.65 19.72 -21.86
N GLY A 71 -25.10 18.51 -21.53
CA GLY A 71 -25.51 17.53 -22.55
C GLY A 71 -26.69 16.67 -22.10
N ARG A 72 -27.82 16.85 -22.79
CA ARG A 72 -28.87 15.84 -22.93
C ARG A 72 -28.36 14.69 -23.79
#